data_AF-A0A7J9XIY1-F1
#
_entry.id   AF-A0A7J9XIY1-F1
#
_cell.length_a   1.000
_cell.length_b   1.000
_cell.length_c   1.000
_cell.angle_alpha   90.00
_cell.angle_beta   90.00
_cell.angle_gamma   90.00
#
_symmetry.space_group_name_H-M   'P 1'
#
loop_
_entity.id
_entity.type
_entity.pdbx_description
1 polymer ?
#
loop_
_entity_poly.entity_id
_entity_poly.type
_entity_poly.pdbx_seq_one_letter_code
_entity_poly.pdbx_strand_id
1 'polypeptide(L)'
;MAGRRTPAARTAGRHRPRSRARRIDRHRRPQRPGEPARRGRGGTMSTLGFDIEFARRDYPKLEPKVRERTVAAIRKFDGVKSTGGHLEKIAGARDNRLRSVRIDRFYRGIVLIPEGDDLFTLVKVLPHDDAYEWARRHVVSVNPAVGRVEFRDAATIEEVTPSLAKLQPESAGRLLDHVTDDVFDRFRIDDDVRRFARALTDDAQLEAAHGFLPEIQWQVLIGLAAHVALDDIWAELGAGEPDDSFDPDDLLAAIRRSPDRILLVDGPQELLEMLRRPFDLWRVALHPVQYQVAHGDFSGPARVTGGPGTGKTVVAMHRARHLAAVGEGPVLLTTFTSTLAASLQAGVDLLVESAEVRDRISVRHIDQVAHEVFRQRHGNPKIIDDAQLRKLWAELIDRLGVPYSATFLAEEWKHVVLAQEVGT
;
A
#
# COMPACT_ATOMS: atom_id res chain seq x y z
N MET A 1 10.74 -89.12 -33.11
CA MET A 1 9.58 -89.96 -33.44
C MET A 1 8.34 -89.29 -32.89
N ALA A 2 7.31 -89.09 -33.73
CA ALA A 2 5.92 -88.64 -33.48
C ALA A 2 5.72 -87.37 -32.60
N GLY A 3 5.26 -86.21 -33.08
CA GLY A 3 3.98 -85.92 -33.77
C GLY A 3 2.85 -85.74 -32.74
N ARG A 4 1.95 -84.74 -32.72
CA ARG A 4 1.53 -83.69 -33.65
C ARG A 4 0.49 -82.77 -32.93
N ARG A 5 0.30 -81.54 -33.46
CA ARG A 5 -0.91 -80.67 -33.48
C ARG A 5 -1.17 -79.60 -32.38
N THR A 6 -1.08 -78.33 -32.81
CA THR A 6 -1.73 -77.07 -32.33
C THR A 6 -3.18 -76.94 -32.89
N PRO A 7 -3.94 -75.83 -32.67
CA PRO A 7 -4.28 -75.05 -31.45
C PRO A 7 -5.82 -74.79 -31.31
N ALA A 8 -6.31 -74.22 -30.19
CA ALA A 8 -7.55 -73.43 -30.17
C ALA A 8 -7.67 -72.51 -28.95
N ALA A 9 -8.17 -71.30 -29.21
CA ALA A 9 -8.33 -70.18 -28.31
C ALA A 9 -9.33 -70.40 -27.16
N ARG A 10 -9.11 -69.72 -26.03
CA ARG A 10 -10.14 -69.48 -25.02
C ARG A 10 -10.13 -68.01 -24.58
N THR A 11 -11.19 -67.34 -25.00
CA THR A 11 -11.66 -66.01 -24.62
C THR A 11 -11.96 -65.93 -23.12
N ALA A 12 -11.39 -64.93 -22.45
CA ALA A 12 -11.66 -64.62 -21.06
C ALA A 12 -12.99 -63.87 -20.91
N GLY A 13 -13.89 -64.43 -20.10
CA GLY A 13 -15.19 -63.89 -19.77
C GLY A 13 -15.13 -62.76 -18.73
N ARG A 14 -15.93 -61.75 -19.01
CA ARG A 14 -16.37 -60.60 -18.20
C ARG A 14 -16.45 -60.83 -16.68
N HIS A 15 -15.85 -59.92 -15.92
CA HIS A 15 -16.42 -59.44 -14.64
C HIS A 15 -16.12 -57.95 -14.43
N ARG A 16 -17.18 -57.13 -14.49
CA ARG A 16 -17.19 -55.75 -13.95
C ARG A 16 -17.20 -55.81 -12.42
N PRO A 17 -16.53 -54.88 -11.73
CA PRO A 17 -17.04 -54.33 -10.50
C PRO A 17 -17.53 -52.89 -10.71
N ARG A 18 -18.72 -52.66 -10.16
CA ARG A 18 -19.47 -51.41 -10.14
C ARG A 18 -18.79 -50.38 -9.24
N SER A 19 -18.81 -49.15 -9.71
CA SER A 19 -18.63 -47.90 -8.97
C SER A 19 -19.41 -47.90 -7.65
N ARG A 20 -18.70 -47.87 -6.52
CA ARG A 20 -19.27 -47.44 -5.23
C ARG A 20 -18.99 -45.96 -5.06
N ALA A 21 -20.00 -45.16 -5.37
CA ALA A 21 -20.10 -43.77 -4.95
C ALA A 21 -19.98 -43.70 -3.41
N ARG A 22 -18.93 -43.07 -2.90
CA ARG A 22 -18.93 -42.56 -1.54
C ARG A 22 -19.63 -41.21 -1.56
N ARG A 23 -20.87 -41.19 -1.10
CA ARG A 23 -21.54 -40.01 -0.56
C ARG A 23 -20.60 -39.39 0.49
N ILE A 24 -20.07 -38.21 0.20
CA ILE A 24 -19.53 -37.32 1.21
C ILE A 24 -20.69 -36.40 1.58
N ASP A 25 -21.09 -36.47 2.85
CA ASP A 25 -22.12 -35.63 3.46
C ASP A 25 -21.81 -34.15 3.23
N ARG A 26 -22.61 -33.50 2.37
CA ARG A 26 -22.66 -32.04 2.26
C ARG A 26 -23.59 -31.49 3.33
N HIS A 27 -23.14 -31.51 4.58
CA HIS A 27 -23.67 -30.64 5.64
C HIS A 27 -22.55 -30.25 6.63
N ARG A 28 -21.64 -29.40 6.16
CA ARG A 28 -20.92 -28.45 7.03
C ARG A 28 -20.93 -27.10 6.34
N ARG A 29 -21.77 -26.21 6.86
CA ARG A 29 -21.71 -24.77 6.56
C ARG A 29 -20.28 -24.27 6.87
N PRO A 30 -19.70 -23.38 6.06
CA PRO A 30 -18.46 -22.71 6.44
C PRO A 30 -18.70 -21.93 7.74
N GLN A 31 -17.84 -22.15 8.73
CA GLN A 31 -17.85 -21.42 9.98
C GLN A 31 -17.54 -19.95 9.66
N ARG A 32 -18.41 -19.05 10.14
CA ARG A 32 -18.19 -17.61 10.12
C ARG A 32 -16.86 -17.28 10.82
N PRO A 33 -16.12 -16.24 10.40
CA PRO A 33 -14.99 -15.76 11.18
C PRO A 33 -15.48 -15.43 12.59
N GLY A 34 -14.75 -15.89 13.60
CA GLY A 34 -15.15 -15.77 15.00
C GLY A 34 -15.44 -14.33 15.38
N GLU A 35 -16.63 -14.10 15.94
CA GLU A 35 -16.89 -12.92 16.76
C GLU A 35 -15.81 -12.84 17.86
N PRO A 36 -15.21 -11.66 18.11
CA PRO A 36 -14.33 -11.50 19.24
C PRO A 36 -15.11 -11.75 20.53
N ALA A 37 -14.51 -12.55 21.42
CA ALA A 37 -15.10 -13.00 22.66
C ALA A 37 -15.66 -11.82 23.48
N ARG A 38 -16.96 -11.84 23.76
CA ARG A 38 -17.58 -10.95 24.77
C ARG A 38 -17.04 -11.28 26.16
N ARG A 39 -15.96 -10.60 26.57
CA ARG A 39 -15.55 -10.53 27.98
C ARG A 39 -16.37 -9.44 28.70
N GLY A 40 -16.77 -9.77 29.93
CA GLY A 40 -17.81 -9.10 30.68
C GLY A 40 -17.54 -7.68 31.17
N ARG A 41 -18.66 -6.99 31.43
CA ARG A 41 -18.90 -5.76 32.21
C ARG A 41 -17.67 -5.12 32.88
N GLY A 42 -17.11 -4.13 32.19
CA GLY A 42 -16.31 -3.00 32.68
C GLY A 42 -16.58 -1.83 31.72
N GLY A 43 -16.61 -0.57 32.19
CA GLY A 43 -17.16 0.59 31.46
C GLY A 43 -16.76 0.66 29.97
N THR A 44 -17.73 0.96 29.10
CA THR A 44 -17.53 1.10 27.64
C THR A 44 -16.47 2.17 27.37
N MET A 45 -15.25 1.75 27.02
CA MET A 45 -14.22 2.64 26.47
C MET A 45 -14.64 3.05 25.06
N SER A 46 -14.58 4.34 24.79
CA SER A 46 -14.82 4.90 23.46
C SER A 46 -13.64 4.56 22.53
N THR A 47 -13.91 4.18 21.29
CA THR A 47 -12.85 3.94 20.30
C THR A 47 -12.31 5.29 19.82
N LEU A 48 -10.99 5.43 19.76
CA LEU A 48 -10.35 6.63 19.24
C LEU A 48 -9.76 6.34 17.87
N GLY A 49 -9.89 7.31 16.97
CA GLY A 49 -9.33 7.27 15.63
C GLY A 49 -8.41 8.46 15.39
N PHE A 50 -7.50 8.31 14.43
CA PHE A 50 -6.64 9.40 13.98
C PHE A 50 -6.41 9.32 12.48
N ASP A 51 -6.52 10.45 11.79
CA ASP A 51 -6.20 10.55 10.36
C ASP A 51 -4.68 10.46 10.16
N ILE A 52 -4.25 9.47 9.39
CA ILE A 52 -2.83 9.16 9.17
C ILE A 52 -2.12 10.30 8.44
N GLU A 53 -2.81 11.01 7.53
CA GLU A 53 -2.21 12.15 6.85
C GLU A 53 -1.95 13.31 7.80
N PHE A 54 -2.91 13.65 8.65
CA PHE A 54 -2.72 14.64 9.70
C PHE A 54 -1.58 14.24 10.64
N ALA A 55 -1.53 12.96 11.06
CA ALA A 55 -0.44 12.46 11.88
C ALA A 55 0.89 12.72 11.18
N ARG A 56 1.02 12.27 9.92
CA ARG A 56 2.28 12.30 9.17
C ARG A 56 2.73 13.69 8.74
N ARG A 57 1.81 14.54 8.27
CA ARG A 57 2.17 15.80 7.59
C ARG A 57 2.05 17.03 8.48
N ASP A 58 1.06 17.07 9.36
CA ASP A 58 0.64 18.32 10.00
C ASP A 58 0.97 18.35 11.50
N TYR A 59 0.71 17.25 12.21
CA TYR A 59 1.03 17.12 13.62
C TYR A 59 2.51 17.43 13.97
N PRO A 60 3.53 17.01 13.19
CA PRO A 60 4.93 17.32 13.49
C PRO A 60 5.25 18.82 13.36
N LYS A 61 4.51 19.54 12.51
CA LYS A 61 4.67 20.97 12.28
C LYS A 61 4.08 21.82 13.40
N LEU A 62 3.17 21.25 14.21
CA LEU A 62 2.59 21.95 15.36
C LEU A 62 3.67 22.25 16.41
N GLU A 63 3.56 23.39 17.08
CA GLU A 63 4.44 23.72 18.19
C GLU A 63 4.36 22.65 19.30
N PRO A 64 5.45 22.42 20.06
CA PRO A 64 5.48 21.40 21.13
C PRO A 64 4.31 21.52 22.11
N LYS A 65 3.98 22.75 22.54
CA LYS A 65 2.86 23.00 23.45
C LYS A 65 1.51 22.68 22.82
N VAL A 66 1.34 22.93 21.52
CA VAL A 66 0.09 22.60 20.81
C VAL A 66 -0.03 21.08 20.69
N ARG A 67 1.05 20.36 20.38
CA ARG A 67 1.05 18.87 20.39
C ARG A 67 0.65 18.30 21.74
N GLU A 68 1.22 18.80 22.84
CA GLU A 68 0.84 18.40 24.20
C GLU A 68 -0.63 18.67 24.51
N ARG A 69 -1.16 19.81 24.06
CA ARG A 69 -2.58 20.15 24.22
C ARG A 69 -3.49 19.31 23.34
N THR A 70 -3.06 18.95 22.13
CA THR A 70 -3.77 18.01 21.26
C THR A 70 -3.91 16.66 21.95
N VAL A 71 -2.81 16.14 22.46
CA VAL A 71 -2.76 14.95 23.31
C VAL A 71 -3.73 15.04 24.50
N ALA A 72 -3.72 16.17 25.22
CA ALA A 72 -4.59 16.38 26.37
C ALA A 72 -6.06 16.51 25.98
N ALA A 73 -6.37 17.07 24.81
CA ALA A 73 -7.73 17.19 24.30
C ALA A 73 -8.31 15.82 23.94
N ILE A 74 -7.53 14.96 23.28
CA ILE A 74 -8.02 13.64 22.87
C ILE A 74 -8.29 12.73 24.06
N ARG A 75 -7.49 12.81 25.13
CA ARG A 75 -7.73 12.10 26.40
C ARG A 75 -9.12 12.36 26.99
N LYS A 76 -9.74 13.50 26.70
CA LYS A 76 -11.07 13.85 27.21
C LYS A 76 -12.20 13.06 26.54
N PHE A 77 -11.91 12.33 25.47
CA PHE A 77 -12.90 11.51 24.77
C PHE A 77 -12.96 10.07 25.28
N ASP A 78 -12.04 9.68 26.16
CA ASP A 78 -12.06 8.37 26.79
C ASP A 78 -13.27 8.24 27.74
N GLY A 79 -14.11 7.23 27.48
CA GLY A 79 -15.31 6.93 28.26
C GLY A 79 -16.48 7.92 28.09
N VAL A 80 -16.44 8.79 27.07
CA VAL A 80 -17.53 9.73 26.77
C VAL A 80 -18.43 9.14 25.67
N LYS A 81 -19.73 9.02 25.94
CA LYS A 81 -20.74 8.70 24.93
C LYS A 81 -21.15 9.94 24.14
N SER A 82 -20.92 9.95 22.83
CA SER A 82 -21.33 10.83 21.69
C SER A 82 -21.94 12.26 21.89
N THR A 83 -22.02 12.78 23.11
CA THR A 83 -22.67 14.02 23.56
C THR A 83 -21.81 14.76 24.60
N GLY A 84 -20.49 14.58 24.55
CA GLY A 84 -19.56 15.25 25.45
C GLY A 84 -19.51 16.76 25.23
N GLY A 85 -19.71 17.56 26.29
CA GLY A 85 -19.66 19.03 26.29
C GLY A 85 -18.32 19.69 25.91
N HIS A 86 -17.42 18.94 25.27
CA HIS A 86 -16.15 19.40 24.73
C HIS A 86 -16.14 19.50 23.19
N LEU A 87 -17.18 18.98 22.53
CA LEU A 87 -17.35 19.02 21.08
C LEU A 87 -18.40 20.04 20.70
N GLU A 88 -18.03 20.94 19.78
CA GLU A 88 -18.89 22.01 19.29
C GLU A 88 -19.34 21.68 17.86
N LYS A 89 -20.61 21.98 17.55
CA LYS A 89 -21.08 21.94 16.17
C LYS A 89 -20.43 23.08 15.39
N ILE A 90 -20.02 22.80 14.16
CA ILE A 90 -19.40 23.80 13.29
C ILE A 90 -20.49 24.38 12.39
N ALA A 91 -20.72 25.68 12.50
CA ALA A 91 -21.71 26.37 11.69
C ALA A 91 -21.31 26.37 10.21
N GLY A 92 -22.21 25.86 9.35
CA GLY A 92 -22.02 25.77 7.90
C GLY A 92 -21.12 24.62 7.45
N ALA A 93 -20.72 23.69 8.33
CA ALA A 93 -19.97 22.51 7.92
C ALA A 93 -20.75 21.73 6.85
N ARG A 94 -20.06 21.28 5.80
CA ARG A 94 -20.68 20.48 4.73
C ARG A 94 -21.02 19.08 5.21
N ASP A 95 -20.26 18.57 6.18
CA ASP A 95 -20.49 17.27 6.79
C ASP A 95 -20.94 17.43 8.25
N ASN A 96 -22.17 17.02 8.53
CA ASN A 96 -22.80 17.07 9.84
C ASN A 96 -22.18 16.11 10.87
N ARG A 97 -21.23 15.26 10.49
CA ARG A 97 -20.47 14.39 11.40
C ARG A 97 -19.19 15.04 11.91
N LEU A 98 -18.79 16.18 11.33
CA LEU A 98 -17.63 16.95 11.78
C LEU A 98 -17.99 17.82 13.00
N ARG A 99 -17.15 17.77 14.02
CA ARG A 99 -17.24 18.59 15.23
C ARG A 99 -15.89 19.26 15.49
N SER A 100 -15.90 20.40 16.16
CA SER A 100 -14.67 21.03 16.63
C SER A 100 -14.42 20.72 18.09
N VAL A 101 -13.15 20.56 18.47
CA VAL A 101 -12.70 20.51 19.86
C VAL A 101 -11.68 21.62 20.10
N ARG A 102 -11.76 22.24 21.26
CA ARG A 102 -10.78 23.25 21.67
C ARG A 102 -9.45 22.60 22.06
N ILE A 103 -8.39 22.93 21.32
CA ILE A 103 -7.01 22.57 21.70
C ILE A 103 -6.45 23.65 22.62
N ASP A 104 -6.56 24.91 22.21
CA ASP A 104 -6.28 26.07 23.04
C ASP A 104 -7.07 27.31 22.62
N ARG A 105 -6.57 28.52 22.95
CA ARG A 105 -7.24 29.77 22.55
C ARG A 105 -7.25 29.96 21.04
N PHE A 106 -6.18 29.57 20.35
CA PHE A 106 -5.95 29.81 18.93
C PHE A 106 -6.25 28.58 18.06
N TYR A 107 -5.89 27.38 18.51
CA TYR A 107 -6.07 26.13 17.76
C TYR A 107 -7.40 25.42 18.06
N ARG A 108 -7.94 24.77 17.03
CA ARG A 108 -9.07 23.83 17.09
C ARG A 108 -8.68 22.52 16.43
N GLY A 109 -9.19 21.43 17.00
CA GLY A 109 -9.16 20.11 16.40
C GLY A 109 -10.47 19.83 15.67
N ILE A 110 -10.42 19.15 14.54
CA ILE A 110 -11.61 18.67 13.82
C ILE A 110 -11.74 17.18 14.06
N VAL A 111 -12.89 16.77 14.60
CA VAL A 111 -13.20 15.39 14.98
C VAL A 111 -14.35 14.90 14.11
N LEU A 112 -14.15 13.76 13.45
CA LEU A 112 -15.18 13.02 12.74
C LEU A 112 -15.84 12.02 13.70
N ILE A 113 -17.18 12.06 13.74
CA ILE A 113 -18.00 11.20 14.60
C ILE A 113 -19.09 10.55 13.74
N PRO A 114 -18.93 9.28 13.35
CA PRO A 114 -19.97 8.54 12.64
C PRO A 114 -21.27 8.46 13.46
N GLU A 115 -22.41 8.35 12.78
CA GLU A 115 -23.70 8.21 13.45
C GLU A 115 -23.80 6.86 14.19
N GLY A 116 -24.32 6.87 15.41
CA GLY A 116 -24.65 5.64 16.15
C GLY A 116 -23.54 5.05 17.04
N ASP A 117 -22.30 5.52 16.96
CA ASP A 117 -21.16 4.91 17.67
C ASP A 117 -20.32 5.87 18.53
N ASP A 118 -19.63 5.30 19.51
CA ASP A 118 -18.65 5.97 20.39
C ASP A 118 -17.25 6.02 19.73
N LEU A 119 -17.17 6.34 18.43
CA LEU A 119 -15.92 6.52 17.68
C LEU A 119 -15.61 8.01 17.47
N PHE A 120 -14.46 8.45 17.97
CA PHE A 120 -13.97 9.82 17.80
C PHE A 120 -12.68 9.83 17.00
N THR A 121 -12.73 10.30 15.74
CA THR A 121 -11.55 10.35 14.88
C THR A 121 -11.02 11.77 14.79
N LEU A 122 -9.82 12.05 15.32
CA LEU A 122 -9.18 13.36 15.12
C LEU A 122 -8.59 13.44 13.70
N VAL A 123 -9.12 14.36 12.91
CA VAL A 123 -8.78 14.49 11.48
C VAL A 123 -7.80 15.64 11.21
N LYS A 124 -7.90 16.76 11.93
CA LYS A 124 -7.02 17.93 11.77
C LYS A 124 -6.84 18.69 13.07
N VAL A 125 -5.75 19.44 13.18
CA VAL A 125 -5.58 20.53 14.16
C VAL A 125 -5.05 21.76 13.42
N LEU A 126 -5.82 22.83 13.45
CA LEU A 126 -5.59 24.05 12.69
C LEU A 126 -5.90 25.28 13.55
N PRO A 127 -5.44 26.48 13.18
CA PRO A 127 -5.98 27.73 13.72
C PRO A 127 -7.52 27.75 13.62
N HIS A 128 -8.17 28.46 14.53
CA HIS A 128 -9.63 28.43 14.67
C HIS A 128 -10.39 28.63 13.36
N ASP A 129 -10.06 29.69 12.61
CA ASP A 129 -10.78 30.06 11.40
C ASP A 129 -10.51 29.04 10.29
N ASP A 130 -9.25 28.66 10.09
CA ASP A 130 -8.82 27.61 9.16
C ASP A 130 -9.49 26.26 9.45
N ALA A 131 -9.68 25.90 10.72
CA ALA A 131 -10.36 24.66 11.10
C ALA A 131 -11.83 24.67 10.66
N TYR A 132 -12.49 25.82 10.82
CA TYR A 132 -13.91 25.98 10.47
C TYR A 132 -14.08 26.06 8.95
N GLU A 133 -13.18 26.77 8.27
CA GLU A 133 -13.11 26.78 6.82
C GLU A 133 -12.87 25.38 6.27
N TRP A 134 -11.91 24.63 6.80
CA TRP A 134 -11.65 23.25 6.41
C TRP A 134 -12.92 22.39 6.49
N ALA A 135 -13.67 22.46 7.59
CA ALA A 135 -14.92 21.70 7.77
C ALA A 135 -16.09 22.19 6.87
N ARG A 136 -16.08 23.45 6.42
CA ARG A 136 -17.03 23.99 5.43
C ARG A 136 -16.67 23.61 4.00
N ARG A 137 -15.43 23.17 3.77
CA ARG A 137 -14.91 22.76 2.47
C ARG A 137 -14.96 21.25 2.27
N HIS A 138 -14.74 20.48 3.34
CA HIS A 138 -14.53 19.05 3.26
C HIS A 138 -15.78 18.21 3.53
N VAL A 139 -15.88 17.09 2.81
CA VAL A 139 -16.88 16.03 3.00
C VAL A 139 -16.16 14.70 3.20
N VAL A 140 -16.68 13.87 4.10
CA VAL A 140 -16.23 12.49 4.27
C VAL A 140 -17.24 11.56 3.61
N SER A 141 -16.81 10.60 2.81
CA SER A 141 -17.71 9.64 2.16
C SER A 141 -17.18 8.23 2.25
N VAL A 142 -18.03 7.26 1.95
CA VAL A 142 -17.62 5.88 1.69
C VAL A 142 -17.57 5.72 0.17
N ASN A 143 -16.42 5.30 -0.36
CA ASN A 143 -16.34 4.91 -1.77
C ASN A 143 -17.16 3.63 -1.96
N PRO A 144 -18.24 3.59 -2.74
CA PRO A 144 -19.09 2.40 -2.79
C PRO A 144 -18.47 1.22 -3.57
N ALA A 145 -17.40 1.43 -4.36
CA ALA A 145 -16.70 0.38 -5.09
C ALA A 145 -15.72 -0.42 -4.20
N VAL A 146 -14.95 0.27 -3.34
CA VAL A 146 -13.98 -0.38 -2.42
C VAL A 146 -14.46 -0.38 -0.96
N GLY A 147 -15.50 0.40 -0.67
CA GLY A 147 -16.07 0.69 0.65
C GLY A 147 -15.09 1.36 1.62
N ARG A 148 -14.10 2.07 1.10
CA ARG A 148 -13.09 2.74 1.92
C ARG A 148 -13.51 4.17 2.21
N VAL A 149 -13.09 4.70 3.35
CA VAL A 149 -13.31 6.11 3.70
C VAL A 149 -12.56 7.03 2.73
N GLU A 150 -13.23 8.08 2.30
CA GLU A 150 -12.71 9.12 1.41
C GLU A 150 -12.90 10.49 2.04
N PHE A 151 -11.92 11.37 1.82
CA PHE A 151 -12.01 12.78 2.14
C PHE A 151 -11.89 13.57 0.84
N ARG A 152 -12.74 14.58 0.67
CA ARG A 152 -12.66 15.51 -0.47
C ARG A 152 -12.90 16.94 -0.04
N ASP A 153 -12.22 17.89 -0.68
CA ASP A 153 -12.58 19.30 -0.61
C ASP A 153 -13.63 19.58 -1.69
N ALA A 154 -14.89 19.34 -1.31
CA ALA A 154 -16.04 19.51 -2.19
C ALA A 154 -16.18 20.96 -2.69
N ALA A 155 -15.82 21.95 -1.86
CA ALA A 155 -15.86 23.35 -2.26
C ALA A 155 -14.85 23.65 -3.37
N THR A 156 -13.61 23.17 -3.27
CA THR A 156 -12.60 23.33 -4.34
C THR A 156 -13.06 22.70 -5.64
N ILE A 157 -13.67 21.49 -5.59
CA ILE A 157 -14.17 20.81 -6.79
C ILE A 157 -15.26 21.68 -7.47
N GLU A 158 -16.21 22.19 -6.69
CA GLU A 158 -17.29 23.07 -7.19
C GLU A 158 -16.76 24.41 -7.76
N GLU A 159 -15.71 24.98 -7.16
CA GLU A 159 -15.10 26.26 -7.56
C GLU A 159 -14.26 26.13 -8.85
N VAL A 160 -13.47 25.05 -8.95
CA VAL A 160 -12.51 24.85 -10.05
C VAL A 160 -13.18 24.30 -11.31
N THR A 161 -14.15 23.40 -11.17
CA THR A 161 -14.78 22.70 -12.31
C THR A 161 -15.37 23.66 -13.37
N PRO A 162 -16.17 24.70 -13.01
CA PRO A 162 -16.72 25.63 -14.00
C PRO A 162 -15.64 26.45 -14.70
N SER A 163 -14.53 26.74 -14.01
CA SER A 163 -13.42 27.50 -14.57
C SER A 163 -12.69 26.67 -15.63
N LEU A 164 -12.41 25.39 -15.36
CA LEU A 164 -11.83 24.45 -16.33
C LEU A 164 -12.74 24.26 -17.55
N ALA A 165 -14.06 24.19 -17.34
CA ALA A 165 -15.02 24.05 -18.42
C ALA A 165 -15.04 25.26 -19.37
N LYS A 166 -14.88 26.48 -18.84
CA LYS A 166 -14.94 27.74 -19.60
C LYS A 166 -13.66 28.12 -20.35
N LEU A 167 -12.51 27.59 -19.95
CA LEU A 167 -11.20 28.11 -20.37
C LEU A 167 -10.83 27.81 -21.84
N GLN A 168 -11.55 27.00 -22.60
CA GLN A 168 -11.15 26.61 -23.97
C GLN A 168 -12.31 26.31 -24.95
N PRO A 169 -12.08 26.48 -26.27
CA PRO A 169 -13.07 26.23 -27.32
C PRO A 169 -13.44 24.75 -27.44
N GLU A 170 -14.69 24.46 -27.82
CA GLU A 170 -15.27 23.11 -27.98
C GLU A 170 -14.47 22.15 -28.89
N SER A 171 -13.49 22.66 -29.65
CA SER A 171 -12.66 21.90 -30.58
C SER A 171 -11.38 21.30 -29.99
N ALA A 172 -11.02 21.61 -28.75
CA ALA A 172 -9.91 20.96 -28.05
C ALA A 172 -10.45 19.74 -27.28
N GLY A 173 -9.95 18.53 -27.63
CA GLY A 173 -10.35 17.31 -26.93
C GLY A 173 -10.00 17.37 -25.44
N ARG A 174 -10.83 16.73 -24.62
CA ARG A 174 -10.61 16.57 -23.17
C ARG A 174 -9.74 15.36 -22.89
N LEU A 175 -9.05 15.39 -21.75
CA LEU A 175 -8.12 14.34 -21.33
C LEU A 175 -8.79 12.95 -21.28
N LEU A 176 -10.07 12.91 -20.93
CA LEU A 176 -10.83 11.68 -20.69
C LEU A 176 -12.00 11.51 -21.67
N ASP A 177 -11.94 12.12 -22.86
CA ASP A 177 -13.00 11.97 -23.89
C ASP A 177 -13.16 10.52 -24.36
N HIS A 178 -12.10 9.71 -24.30
CA HIS A 178 -12.15 8.27 -24.63
C HIS A 178 -12.87 7.42 -23.59
N VAL A 179 -13.18 7.98 -22.41
CA VAL A 179 -13.80 7.26 -21.30
C VAL A 179 -15.32 7.44 -21.35
N THR A 180 -16.07 6.34 -21.40
CA THR A 180 -17.54 6.37 -21.39
C THR A 180 -18.09 6.53 -19.97
N ASP A 181 -19.35 6.96 -19.84
CA ASP A 181 -20.00 7.06 -18.52
C ASP A 181 -20.15 5.70 -17.83
N ASP A 182 -20.30 4.61 -18.59
CA ASP A 182 -20.32 3.24 -18.04
C ASP A 182 -19.03 2.90 -17.30
N VAL A 183 -17.87 3.42 -17.74
CA VAL A 183 -16.60 3.22 -17.04
C VAL A 183 -16.59 3.98 -15.72
N PHE A 184 -17.07 5.23 -15.70
CA PHE A 184 -17.22 5.99 -14.45
C PHE A 184 -18.20 5.32 -13.49
N ASP A 185 -19.30 4.76 -14.01
CA ASP A 185 -20.28 4.01 -13.22
C ASP A 185 -19.66 2.73 -12.65
N ARG A 186 -18.85 2.02 -13.43
CA ARG A 186 -18.12 0.82 -12.97
C ARG A 186 -17.22 1.12 -11.78
N PHE A 187 -16.46 2.21 -11.83
CA PHE A 187 -15.61 2.66 -10.71
C PHE A 187 -16.36 3.46 -9.63
N ARG A 188 -17.67 3.67 -9.82
CA ARG A 188 -18.54 4.45 -8.92
C ARG A 188 -17.97 5.84 -8.62
N ILE A 189 -17.47 6.52 -9.65
CA ILE A 189 -16.97 7.88 -9.53
C ILE A 189 -18.12 8.82 -9.16
N ASP A 190 -17.89 9.62 -8.12
CA ASP A 190 -18.83 10.61 -7.61
C ASP A 190 -19.16 11.67 -8.68
N ASP A 191 -20.39 12.18 -8.67
CA ASP A 191 -20.86 13.10 -9.70
C ASP A 191 -20.08 14.42 -9.76
N ASP A 192 -19.60 14.95 -8.62
CA ASP A 192 -18.75 16.14 -8.61
C ASP A 192 -17.39 15.82 -9.27
N VAL A 193 -16.82 14.67 -8.93
CA VAL A 193 -15.54 14.19 -9.48
C VAL A 193 -15.67 13.88 -10.96
N ARG A 194 -16.80 13.31 -11.40
CA ARG A 194 -17.10 13.06 -12.82
C ARG A 194 -17.20 14.36 -13.59
N ARG A 195 -17.92 15.37 -13.07
CA ARG A 195 -18.02 16.69 -13.68
C ARG A 195 -16.65 17.35 -13.82
N PHE A 196 -15.81 17.24 -12.78
CA PHE A 196 -14.43 17.68 -12.83
C PHE A 196 -13.63 16.93 -13.89
N ALA A 197 -13.71 15.60 -13.92
CA ALA A 197 -12.99 14.74 -14.87
C ALA A 197 -13.32 15.07 -16.32
N ARG A 198 -14.59 15.36 -16.63
CA ARG A 198 -15.06 15.80 -17.95
C ARG A 198 -14.54 17.18 -18.36
N ALA A 199 -14.14 18.02 -17.41
CA ALA A 199 -13.58 19.34 -17.69
C ALA A 199 -12.06 19.33 -17.92
N LEU A 200 -11.35 18.25 -17.55
CA LEU A 200 -9.89 18.15 -17.65
C LEU A 200 -9.40 18.19 -19.10
N THR A 201 -8.31 18.91 -19.34
CA THR A 201 -7.67 19.00 -20.67
C THR A 201 -6.28 18.38 -20.72
N ASP A 202 -5.60 18.25 -19.57
CA ASP A 202 -4.21 17.79 -19.51
C ASP A 202 -3.88 17.12 -18.17
N ASP A 203 -2.79 16.36 -18.15
CA ASP A 203 -2.32 15.63 -16.98
C ASP A 203 -1.91 16.55 -15.82
N ALA A 204 -1.42 17.76 -16.10
CA ALA A 204 -0.99 18.69 -15.04
C ALA A 204 -2.17 19.16 -14.18
N GLN A 205 -3.33 19.41 -14.80
CA GLN A 205 -4.57 19.69 -14.08
C GLN A 205 -5.01 18.51 -13.22
N LEU A 206 -4.89 17.28 -13.75
CA LEU A 206 -5.23 16.07 -13.01
C LEU A 206 -4.28 15.85 -11.84
N GLU A 207 -2.97 16.02 -12.01
CA GLU A 207 -1.98 15.92 -10.94
C GLU A 207 -2.23 16.96 -9.83
N ALA A 208 -2.53 18.21 -10.20
CA ALA A 208 -2.86 19.26 -9.24
C ALA A 208 -4.13 18.94 -8.42
N ALA A 209 -5.02 18.12 -8.96
CA ALA A 209 -6.27 17.73 -8.32
C ALA A 209 -6.09 16.77 -7.13
N HIS A 210 -4.91 16.17 -6.97
CA HIS A 210 -4.57 15.30 -5.83
C HIS A 210 -4.85 15.96 -4.47
N GLY A 211 -4.69 17.28 -4.39
CA GLY A 211 -4.88 18.03 -3.15
C GLY A 211 -6.33 18.18 -2.68
N PHE A 212 -7.33 17.94 -3.54
CA PHE A 212 -8.74 18.17 -3.22
C PHE A 212 -9.70 17.04 -3.63
N LEU A 213 -9.30 16.14 -4.54
CA LEU A 213 -10.09 14.97 -4.89
C LEU A 213 -9.95 13.83 -3.87
N PRO A 214 -10.94 12.92 -3.77
CA PRO A 214 -10.75 11.65 -3.09
C PRO A 214 -9.57 10.87 -3.68
N GLU A 215 -8.64 10.40 -2.83
CA GLU A 215 -7.42 9.67 -3.25
C GLU A 215 -7.72 8.53 -4.23
N ILE A 216 -8.69 7.66 -3.89
CA ILE A 216 -9.03 6.48 -4.70
C ILE A 216 -9.60 6.90 -6.05
N GLN A 217 -10.51 7.88 -6.08
CA GLN A 217 -11.10 8.35 -7.33
C GLN A 217 -10.05 9.06 -8.19
N TRP A 218 -9.13 9.83 -7.59
CA TRP A 218 -8.00 10.44 -8.29
C TRP A 218 -7.08 9.38 -8.92
N GLN A 219 -6.77 8.29 -8.19
CA GLN A 219 -5.99 7.17 -8.72
C GLN A 219 -6.68 6.52 -9.93
N VAL A 220 -8.00 6.34 -9.89
CA VAL A 220 -8.77 5.85 -11.03
C VAL A 220 -8.63 6.80 -12.23
N LEU A 221 -8.82 8.11 -12.04
CA LEU A 221 -8.68 9.08 -13.13
C LEU A 221 -7.28 9.07 -13.75
N ILE A 222 -6.22 8.94 -12.92
CA ILE A 222 -4.83 8.81 -13.39
C ILE A 222 -4.66 7.55 -14.24
N GLY A 223 -5.16 6.39 -13.77
CA GLY A 223 -5.10 5.14 -14.52
C GLY A 223 -5.82 5.23 -15.86
N LEU A 224 -6.99 5.88 -15.88
CA LEU A 224 -7.79 6.08 -17.10
C LEU A 224 -7.11 7.03 -18.09
N ALA A 225 -6.49 8.12 -17.61
CA ALA A 225 -5.71 9.05 -18.43
C ALA A 225 -4.48 8.35 -19.04
N ALA A 226 -3.85 7.46 -18.27
CA ALA A 226 -2.70 6.66 -18.71
C ALA A 226 -3.09 5.43 -19.58
N HIS A 227 -4.36 5.26 -19.94
CA HIS A 227 -4.88 4.12 -20.72
C HIS A 227 -4.56 2.74 -20.11
N VAL A 228 -4.48 2.65 -18.78
CA VAL A 228 -4.33 1.37 -18.08
C VAL A 228 -5.59 0.54 -18.27
N ALA A 229 -5.46 -0.79 -18.42
CA ALA A 229 -6.60 -1.67 -18.57
C ALA A 229 -7.50 -1.61 -17.32
N LEU A 230 -8.82 -1.60 -17.51
CA LEU A 230 -9.77 -1.39 -16.42
C LEU A 230 -9.64 -2.44 -15.31
N ASP A 231 -9.33 -3.69 -15.68
CA ASP A 231 -9.15 -4.78 -14.72
C ASP A 231 -7.85 -4.60 -13.90
N ASP A 232 -6.81 -3.99 -14.48
CA ASP A 232 -5.57 -3.67 -13.77
C ASP A 232 -5.79 -2.51 -12.79
N ILE A 233 -6.51 -1.45 -13.21
CA ILE A 233 -6.92 -0.35 -12.31
C ILE A 233 -7.73 -0.93 -11.15
N TRP A 234 -8.68 -1.81 -11.44
CA TRP A 234 -9.53 -2.45 -10.43
C TRP A 234 -8.71 -3.30 -9.44
N ALA A 235 -7.77 -4.09 -9.94
CA ALA A 235 -6.86 -4.88 -9.12
C ALA A 235 -5.97 -4.00 -8.23
N GLU A 236 -5.50 -2.86 -8.74
CA GLU A 236 -4.71 -1.90 -7.96
C GLU A 236 -5.50 -1.24 -6.84
N LEU A 237 -6.81 -1.03 -6.97
CA LEU A 237 -7.62 -0.48 -5.88
C LEU A 237 -7.79 -1.45 -4.71
N GLY A 238 -7.55 -2.74 -4.93
CA GLY A 238 -7.85 -3.80 -3.97
C GLY A 238 -9.35 -3.93 -3.69
N ALA A 239 -10.19 -3.57 -4.67
CA ALA A 239 -11.64 -3.71 -4.58
C ALA A 239 -12.04 -5.20 -4.64
N GLY A 240 -13.24 -5.52 -4.14
CA GLY A 240 -13.87 -6.85 -4.30
C GLY A 240 -14.20 -7.14 -5.76
N GLU A 241 -15.10 -8.10 -6.03
CA GLU A 241 -15.60 -8.23 -7.40
C GLU A 241 -16.38 -6.95 -7.80
N PRO A 242 -16.42 -6.55 -9.08
CA PRO A 242 -17.12 -5.34 -9.53
C PRO A 242 -18.60 -5.23 -9.13
N ASP A 243 -19.23 -6.36 -8.84
CA ASP A 243 -20.62 -6.47 -8.38
C ASP A 243 -20.77 -6.34 -6.85
N ASP A 244 -19.67 -6.37 -6.09
CA ASP A 244 -19.69 -6.09 -4.66
C ASP A 244 -19.87 -4.59 -4.44
N SER A 245 -21.06 -4.18 -3.98
CA SER A 245 -21.33 -2.80 -3.56
C SER A 245 -21.26 -2.68 -2.04
N PHE A 246 -20.57 -1.65 -1.56
CA PHE A 246 -20.59 -1.28 -0.14
C PHE A 246 -21.67 -0.24 0.13
N ASP A 247 -22.29 -0.34 1.31
CA ASP A 247 -23.25 0.64 1.78
C ASP A 247 -22.58 2.01 1.95
N PRO A 248 -22.99 3.06 1.20
CA PRO A 248 -22.39 4.38 1.28
C PRO A 248 -22.65 5.07 2.63
N ASP A 249 -23.68 4.63 3.38
CA ASP A 249 -24.06 5.21 4.67
C ASP A 249 -23.32 4.55 5.85
N ASP A 250 -22.72 3.37 5.66
CA ASP A 250 -21.94 2.66 6.70
C ASP A 250 -20.49 3.17 6.79
N LEU A 251 -20.36 4.42 7.24
CA LEU A 251 -19.05 5.06 7.45
C LEU A 251 -18.20 4.30 8.48
N LEU A 252 -18.79 3.69 9.50
CA LEU A 252 -18.03 2.95 10.50
C LEU A 252 -17.30 1.75 9.90
N ALA A 253 -18.02 0.92 9.13
CA ALA A 253 -17.41 -0.21 8.46
C ALA A 253 -16.35 0.24 7.45
N ALA A 254 -16.56 1.39 6.79
CA ALA A 254 -15.56 1.97 5.90
C ALA A 254 -14.29 2.41 6.64
N ILE A 255 -14.42 3.07 7.79
CA ILE A 255 -13.29 3.46 8.63
C ILE A 255 -12.47 2.23 9.05
N ARG A 256 -13.15 1.16 9.51
CA ARG A 256 -12.49 -0.10 9.90
C ARG A 256 -11.77 -0.79 8.74
N ARG A 257 -12.20 -0.55 7.50
CA ARG A 257 -11.57 -1.07 6.27
C ARG A 257 -10.53 -0.12 5.67
N SER A 258 -10.30 1.02 6.30
CA SER A 258 -9.30 2.01 5.88
C SER A 258 -8.21 2.24 6.94
N PRO A 259 -7.51 1.20 7.44
CA PRO A 259 -6.48 1.35 8.47
C PRO A 259 -5.27 2.18 8.01
N ASP A 260 -5.11 2.39 6.71
CA ASP A 260 -4.09 3.23 6.08
C ASP A 260 -4.49 4.72 5.97
N ARG A 261 -5.77 5.03 6.18
CA ARG A 261 -6.28 6.41 6.23
C ARG A 261 -6.63 6.83 7.65
N ILE A 262 -7.38 5.98 8.37
CA ILE A 262 -7.79 6.20 9.76
C ILE A 262 -7.29 5.04 10.59
N LEU A 263 -6.39 5.37 11.50
CA LEU A 263 -5.87 4.44 12.47
C LEU A 263 -6.78 4.42 13.69
N LEU A 264 -7.35 3.26 14.00
CA LEU A 264 -8.13 3.01 15.20
C LEU A 264 -7.22 2.51 16.33
N VAL A 265 -7.46 3.00 17.54
CA VAL A 265 -6.69 2.62 18.73
C VAL A 265 -7.63 2.42 19.93
N ASP A 266 -7.21 1.52 20.81
CA ASP A 266 -7.94 1.13 22.01
C ASP A 266 -7.58 2.09 23.16
N GLY A 267 -8.12 3.31 23.06
CA GLY A 267 -8.04 4.32 24.09
C GLY A 267 -6.84 5.28 23.95
N PRO A 268 -6.76 6.28 24.84
CA PRO A 268 -5.84 7.39 24.64
C PRO A 268 -4.37 7.04 24.90
N GLN A 269 -4.06 6.01 25.70
CA GLN A 269 -2.66 5.63 25.96
C GLN A 269 -1.98 5.10 24.69
N GLU A 270 -2.61 4.17 23.99
CA GLU A 270 -2.10 3.65 22.71
C GLU A 270 -1.95 4.77 21.69
N LEU A 271 -2.97 5.64 21.58
CA LEU A 271 -2.90 6.80 20.71
C LEU A 271 -1.66 7.67 20.99
N LEU A 272 -1.35 7.87 22.26
CA LEU A 272 -0.21 8.68 22.66
C LEU A 272 1.12 8.05 22.39
N GLU A 273 1.22 6.74 22.57
CA GLU A 273 2.39 6.01 22.15
C GLU A 273 2.60 6.21 20.66
N MET A 274 1.55 6.06 19.84
CA MET A 274 1.63 6.23 18.38
C MET A 274 1.99 7.65 17.93
N LEU A 275 1.44 8.69 18.57
CA LEU A 275 1.81 10.09 18.28
C LEU A 275 3.21 10.47 18.77
N ARG A 276 3.79 9.70 19.69
CA ARG A 276 5.13 9.92 20.25
C ARG A 276 6.21 9.07 19.61
N ARG A 277 5.86 7.97 18.93
CA ARG A 277 6.85 7.17 18.23
C ARG A 277 7.54 8.04 17.15
N PRO A 278 8.86 7.86 16.89
CA PRO A 278 9.56 8.60 15.84
C PRO A 278 8.79 8.47 14.53
N PHE A 279 8.64 9.59 13.81
CA PHE A 279 7.83 9.64 12.60
C PHE A 279 8.32 8.68 11.48
N ASP A 280 9.52 8.13 11.63
CA ASP A 280 10.08 7.08 10.80
C ASP A 280 9.22 5.81 10.75
N LEU A 281 8.41 5.53 11.78
CA LEU A 281 7.43 4.43 11.73
C LEU A 281 6.29 4.68 10.73
N TRP A 282 5.95 5.94 10.46
CA TRP A 282 4.95 6.30 9.45
C TRP A 282 5.53 6.28 8.03
N ARG A 283 6.85 6.51 7.89
CA ARG A 283 7.57 6.30 6.61
C ARG A 283 7.56 4.85 6.17
N VAL A 284 7.44 3.91 7.12
CA VAL A 284 7.35 2.49 6.86
C VAL A 284 5.92 1.95 6.93
N ALA A 285 4.89 2.78 7.05
CA ALA A 285 3.51 2.30 6.95
C ALA A 285 3.20 1.83 5.52
N LEU A 286 2.55 0.67 5.37
CA LEU A 286 2.19 0.12 4.06
C LEU A 286 0.82 0.64 3.61
N HIS A 287 0.72 1.04 2.35
CA HIS A 287 -0.57 1.14 1.65
C HIS A 287 -1.22 -0.25 1.53
N PRO A 288 -2.56 -0.40 1.46
CA PRO A 288 -3.21 -1.72 1.41
C PRO A 288 -2.71 -2.64 0.29
N VAL A 289 -2.43 -2.09 -0.90
CA VAL A 289 -1.82 -2.82 -2.03
C VAL A 289 -0.42 -3.31 -1.68
N GLN A 290 0.38 -2.45 -1.05
CA GLN A 290 1.72 -2.79 -0.56
C GLN A 290 1.67 -3.85 0.54
N TYR A 291 0.62 -3.83 1.37
CA TYR A 291 0.37 -4.83 2.41
C TYR A 291 0.14 -6.21 1.83
N GLN A 292 -0.72 -6.32 0.82
CA GLN A 292 -0.98 -7.59 0.13
C GLN A 292 0.30 -8.14 -0.50
N VAL A 293 1.12 -7.30 -1.14
CA VAL A 293 2.40 -7.72 -1.72
C VAL A 293 3.41 -8.12 -0.63
N ALA A 294 3.46 -7.41 0.49
CA ALA A 294 4.38 -7.71 1.58
C ALA A 294 3.98 -8.96 2.39
N HIS A 295 2.69 -9.27 2.52
CA HIS A 295 2.18 -10.39 3.34
C HIS A 295 1.59 -11.55 2.54
N GLY A 296 1.54 -11.45 1.21
CA GLY A 296 0.97 -12.48 0.35
C GLY A 296 1.81 -13.75 0.29
N ASP A 297 1.18 -14.90 0.07
CA ASP A 297 1.90 -16.14 -0.19
C ASP A 297 2.21 -16.27 -1.68
N PHE A 298 3.48 -16.53 -2.03
CA PHE A 298 3.91 -16.75 -3.41
C PHE A 298 4.56 -18.13 -3.52
N SER A 299 4.12 -18.93 -4.48
CA SER A 299 4.66 -20.28 -4.72
C SER A 299 6.02 -20.29 -5.44
N GLY A 300 6.64 -19.12 -5.65
CA GLY A 300 7.86 -18.96 -6.42
C GLY A 300 8.33 -17.50 -6.51
N PRO A 301 9.23 -17.18 -7.45
CA PRO A 301 9.76 -15.84 -7.64
C PRO A 301 8.67 -14.81 -7.90
N ALA A 302 8.74 -13.67 -7.21
CA ALA A 302 7.81 -12.55 -7.36
C ALA A 302 8.57 -11.27 -7.72
N ARG A 303 8.01 -10.45 -8.61
CA ARG A 303 8.57 -9.16 -9.01
C ARG A 303 7.61 -8.04 -8.66
N VAL A 304 8.13 -7.02 -7.97
CA VAL A 304 7.37 -5.81 -7.62
C VAL A 304 7.91 -4.64 -8.45
N THR A 305 7.03 -4.02 -9.23
CA THR A 305 7.35 -2.84 -10.05
C THR A 305 6.58 -1.63 -9.54
N GLY A 306 7.11 -0.43 -9.79
CA GLY A 306 6.43 0.82 -9.44
C GLY A 306 7.34 2.02 -9.67
N GLY A 307 6.75 3.19 -9.93
CA GLY A 307 7.48 4.44 -10.17
C GLY A 307 8.37 4.90 -9.01
N PRO A 308 9.23 5.92 -9.22
CA PRO A 308 9.95 6.55 -8.12
C PRO A 308 9.00 6.96 -6.98
N GLY A 309 9.40 6.76 -5.73
CA GLY A 309 8.59 7.17 -4.57
C GLY A 309 7.42 6.25 -4.17
N THR A 310 7.08 5.22 -4.94
CA THR A 310 5.92 4.32 -4.67
C THR A 310 6.12 3.31 -3.52
N GLY A 311 7.06 3.55 -2.61
CA GLY A 311 7.22 2.73 -1.40
C GLY A 311 7.77 1.30 -1.59
N LYS A 312 8.37 0.96 -2.74
CA LYS A 312 9.00 -0.37 -2.99
C LYS A 312 9.96 -0.80 -1.89
N THR A 313 10.78 0.14 -1.40
CA THR A 313 11.71 -0.08 -0.29
C THR A 313 10.98 -0.46 0.99
N VAL A 314 9.82 0.16 1.26
CA VAL A 314 8.98 -0.15 2.42
C VAL A 314 8.36 -1.54 2.30
N VAL A 315 7.85 -1.90 1.12
CA VAL A 315 7.37 -3.26 0.82
C VAL A 315 8.45 -4.30 1.07
N ALA A 316 9.68 -4.07 0.59
CA ALA A 316 10.78 -5.02 0.76
C ALA A 316 11.14 -5.26 2.23
N MET A 317 11.16 -4.20 3.06
CA MET A 317 11.44 -4.32 4.50
C MET A 317 10.34 -5.11 5.22
N HIS A 318 9.06 -4.82 4.93
CA HIS A 318 7.95 -5.57 5.51
C HIS A 318 7.89 -7.01 5.05
N ARG A 319 8.21 -7.27 3.77
CA ARG A 319 8.28 -8.62 3.24
C ARG A 319 9.36 -9.42 3.96
N ALA A 320 10.53 -8.83 4.18
CA ALA A 320 11.61 -9.48 4.92
C ALA A 320 11.18 -9.82 6.36
N ARG A 321 10.54 -8.87 7.06
CA ARG A 321 9.94 -9.10 8.38
C ARG A 321 8.93 -10.23 8.38
N HIS A 322 7.98 -10.21 7.44
CA HIS A 322 6.93 -11.22 7.35
C HIS A 322 7.52 -12.61 7.13
N LEU A 323 8.42 -12.76 6.15
CA LEU A 323 9.09 -14.03 5.86
C LEU A 323 9.89 -14.57 7.05
N ALA A 324 10.57 -13.69 7.80
CA ALA A 324 11.34 -14.10 8.98
C ALA A 324 10.44 -14.52 10.15
N ALA A 325 9.25 -13.94 10.25
CA ALA A 325 8.28 -14.25 11.30
C ALA A 325 7.50 -15.56 11.03
N VAL A 326 7.10 -15.82 9.78
CA VAL A 326 6.30 -17.01 9.43
C VAL A 326 7.15 -18.19 8.94
N GLY A 327 8.35 -17.92 8.43
CA GLY A 327 9.24 -18.94 7.88
C GLY A 327 10.11 -19.62 8.94
N GLU A 328 10.73 -20.72 8.52
CA GLU A 328 11.68 -21.49 9.36
C GLU A 328 13.16 -21.15 9.09
N GLY A 329 13.45 -20.40 8.01
CA GLY A 329 14.81 -20.14 7.52
C GLY A 329 15.24 -18.67 7.57
N PRO A 330 16.54 -18.39 7.31
CA PRO A 330 17.06 -17.03 7.26
C PRO A 330 16.57 -16.28 6.02
N VAL A 331 16.43 -14.96 6.15
CA VAL A 331 15.96 -14.05 5.10
C VAL A 331 17.09 -13.08 4.75
N LEU A 332 17.48 -13.04 3.48
CA LEU A 332 18.46 -12.09 2.98
C LEU A 332 17.75 -10.95 2.23
N LEU A 333 17.95 -9.71 2.68
CA LEU A 333 17.50 -8.49 2.00
C LEU A 333 18.71 -7.77 1.42
N THR A 334 18.78 -7.63 0.09
CA THR A 334 19.93 -7.01 -0.58
C THR A 334 19.63 -5.69 -1.26
N THR A 335 20.68 -4.88 -1.44
CA THR A 335 20.65 -3.63 -2.20
C THR A 335 22.00 -3.36 -2.87
N PHE A 336 22.14 -2.23 -3.56
CA PHE A 336 23.32 -1.92 -4.37
C PHE A 336 24.47 -1.31 -3.58
N THR A 337 24.20 -0.44 -2.60
CA THR A 337 25.24 0.31 -1.89
C THR A 337 25.23 0.05 -0.39
N SER A 338 26.38 0.26 0.25
CA SER A 338 26.52 0.17 1.71
C SER A 338 25.64 1.16 2.45
N THR A 339 25.47 2.38 1.92
CA THR A 339 24.60 3.42 2.50
C THR A 339 23.13 3.05 2.45
N LEU A 340 22.67 2.46 1.34
CA LEU A 340 21.30 1.96 1.21
C LEU A 340 21.08 0.76 2.13
N ALA A 341 22.08 -0.12 2.29
CA ALA A 341 21.98 -1.27 3.17
C ALA A 341 21.84 -0.84 4.64
N ALA A 342 22.64 0.13 5.09
CA ALA A 342 22.52 0.71 6.43
C ALA A 342 21.15 1.36 6.65
N SER A 343 20.65 2.09 5.64
CA SER A 343 19.31 2.72 5.71
C SER A 343 18.18 1.69 5.78
N LEU A 344 18.28 0.60 5.02
CA LEU A 344 17.36 -0.53 5.08
C LEU A 344 17.40 -1.24 6.43
N GLN A 345 18.60 -1.47 6.98
CA GLN A 345 18.77 -2.09 8.29
C GLN A 345 18.07 -1.25 9.38
N ALA A 346 18.32 0.06 9.40
CA ALA A 346 17.64 0.96 10.35
C ALA A 346 16.11 0.92 10.20
N GLY A 347 15.60 0.81 8.96
CA GLY A 347 14.16 0.66 8.71
C GLY A 347 13.60 -0.68 9.17
N VAL A 348 14.34 -1.78 9.00
CA VAL A 348 13.96 -3.10 9.54
C VAL A 348 13.97 -3.10 11.07
N ASP A 349 14.96 -2.47 11.69
CA ASP A 349 15.09 -2.38 13.15
C ASP A 349 13.90 -1.65 13.79
N LEU A 350 13.32 -0.68 13.07
CA LEU A 350 12.09 0.00 13.47
C LEU A 350 10.84 -0.89 13.36
N LEU A 351 10.82 -1.84 12.42
CA LEU A 351 9.67 -2.71 12.16
C LEU A 351 9.65 -3.99 13.01
N VAL A 352 10.82 -4.45 13.44
CA VAL A 352 10.99 -5.75 14.10
C VAL A 352 11.24 -5.56 15.58
N GLU A 353 10.24 -5.90 16.41
CA GLU A 353 10.34 -5.82 17.87
C GLU A 353 10.99 -7.09 18.47
N SER A 354 10.69 -8.27 17.93
CA SER A 354 11.24 -9.56 18.40
C SER A 354 12.71 -9.75 17.99
N ALA A 355 13.56 -10.11 18.97
CA ALA A 355 14.96 -10.45 18.72
C ALA A 355 15.12 -11.67 17.80
N GLU A 356 14.26 -12.69 17.99
CA GLU A 356 14.29 -13.93 17.19
C GLU A 356 14.01 -13.66 15.70
N VAL A 357 13.05 -12.76 15.42
CA VAL A 357 12.74 -12.36 14.03
C VAL A 357 13.88 -11.51 13.46
N ARG A 358 14.49 -10.64 14.29
CA ARG A 358 15.59 -9.77 13.88
C ARG A 358 16.81 -10.58 13.46
N ASP A 359 17.19 -11.58 14.25
CA ASP A 359 18.37 -12.41 14.00
C ASP A 359 18.26 -13.26 12.71
N ARG A 360 17.04 -13.48 12.23
CA ARG A 360 16.78 -14.19 10.96
C ARG A 360 16.93 -13.29 9.74
N ILE A 361 16.93 -11.96 9.89
CA ILE A 361 17.01 -11.03 8.76
C ILE A 361 18.44 -10.53 8.61
N SER A 362 19.04 -10.77 7.46
CA SER A 362 20.33 -10.21 7.07
C SER A 362 20.14 -9.13 6.00
N VAL A 363 20.43 -7.87 6.33
CA VAL A 363 20.44 -6.77 5.35
C VAL A 363 21.87 -6.50 4.90
N ARG A 364 22.15 -6.64 3.59
CA ARG A 364 23.51 -6.49 3.02
C ARG A 364 23.47 -5.84 1.65
N HIS A 365 24.60 -5.34 1.16
CA HIS A 365 24.72 -4.98 -0.26
C HIS A 365 25.26 -6.16 -1.07
N ILE A 366 24.95 -6.21 -2.37
CA ILE A 366 25.20 -7.39 -3.21
C ILE A 366 26.69 -7.78 -3.26
N ASP A 367 27.59 -6.79 -3.34
CA ASP A 367 29.04 -7.05 -3.39
C ASP A 367 29.55 -7.72 -2.12
N GLN A 368 29.00 -7.38 -0.95
CA GLN A 368 29.37 -8.02 0.31
C GLN A 368 29.02 -9.50 0.30
N VAL A 369 27.82 -9.83 -0.21
CA VAL A 369 27.36 -11.21 -0.33
C VAL A 369 28.24 -11.99 -1.31
N ALA A 370 28.52 -11.42 -2.49
CA ALA A 370 29.38 -12.05 -3.49
C ALA A 370 30.80 -12.30 -2.95
N HIS A 371 31.37 -11.32 -2.26
CA HIS A 371 32.70 -11.41 -1.68
C HIS A 371 32.80 -12.49 -0.58
N GLU A 372 31.77 -12.59 0.27
CA GLU A 372 31.70 -13.62 1.30
C GLU A 372 31.57 -15.04 0.73
N VAL A 373 30.67 -15.22 -0.23
CA VAL A 373 30.46 -16.51 -0.91
C VAL A 373 31.74 -16.95 -1.62
N PHE A 374 32.41 -16.03 -2.33
CA PHE A 374 33.70 -16.33 -2.97
C PHE A 374 34.76 -16.72 -1.93
N ARG A 375 34.87 -15.92 -0.86
CA ARG A 375 35.89 -16.13 0.17
C ARG A 375 35.77 -17.48 0.87
N GLN A 376 34.55 -17.93 1.13
CA GLN A 376 34.32 -19.22 1.77
C GLN A 376 34.91 -20.40 0.97
N ARG A 377 34.96 -20.29 -0.37
CA ARG A 377 35.44 -21.37 -1.25
C ARG A 377 36.86 -21.17 -1.75
N HIS A 378 37.28 -19.93 -1.97
CA HIS A 378 38.50 -19.59 -2.70
C HIS A 378 39.49 -18.71 -1.91
N GLY A 379 39.15 -18.32 -0.67
CA GLY A 379 39.96 -17.39 0.11
C GLY A 379 39.81 -15.94 -0.35
N ASN A 380 40.71 -15.05 0.07
CA ASN A 380 40.59 -13.62 -0.27
C ASN A 380 40.66 -13.40 -1.78
N PRO A 381 39.62 -12.82 -2.42
CA PRO A 381 39.67 -12.50 -3.83
C PRO A 381 40.69 -11.40 -4.07
N LYS A 382 41.46 -11.56 -5.14
CA LYS A 382 42.31 -10.52 -5.67
C LYS A 382 41.50 -9.71 -6.68
N ILE A 383 40.89 -8.63 -6.21
CA ILE A 383 40.09 -7.74 -7.05
C ILE A 383 41.03 -6.98 -7.99
N ILE A 384 40.67 -6.97 -9.28
CA ILE A 384 41.40 -6.27 -10.34
C ILE A 384 40.71 -4.92 -10.55
N ASP A 385 41.48 -3.84 -10.53
CA ASP A 385 40.97 -2.50 -10.86
C ASP A 385 40.98 -2.22 -12.37
N ASP A 386 40.34 -1.12 -12.79
CA ASP A 386 40.25 -0.76 -14.20
C ASP A 386 41.60 -0.48 -14.88
N ALA A 387 42.62 -0.08 -14.11
CA ALA A 387 43.97 0.14 -14.65
C ALA A 387 44.68 -1.20 -14.92
N GLN A 388 44.59 -2.12 -13.97
CA GLN A 388 45.10 -3.48 -14.09
C GLN A 388 44.37 -4.26 -15.17
N LEU A 389 43.05 -4.10 -15.29
CA LEU A 389 42.25 -4.74 -16.33
C LEU A 389 42.66 -4.25 -17.73
N ARG A 390 42.83 -2.93 -17.91
CA ARG A 390 43.33 -2.36 -19.17
C ARG A 390 44.72 -2.88 -19.54
N LYS A 391 45.60 -3.03 -18.55
CA LYS A 391 46.95 -3.60 -18.76
C LYS A 391 46.88 -5.05 -19.23
N LEU A 392 46.03 -5.87 -18.60
CA LEU A 392 45.83 -7.27 -18.99
C LEU A 392 45.29 -7.40 -20.42
N TRP A 393 44.35 -6.54 -20.82
CA TRP A 393 43.85 -6.52 -22.18
C TRP A 393 44.92 -6.12 -23.20
N ALA A 394 45.74 -5.12 -22.91
CA ALA A 394 46.85 -4.72 -23.77
C ALA A 394 47.88 -5.87 -23.94
N GLU A 395 48.27 -6.52 -22.84
CA GLU A 395 49.17 -7.68 -22.88
C GLU A 395 48.59 -8.85 -23.69
N LEU A 396 47.28 -9.09 -23.61
CA LEU A 396 46.60 -10.14 -24.39
C LEU A 396 46.54 -9.81 -25.88
N ILE A 397 46.29 -8.54 -26.23
CA ILE A 397 46.27 -8.06 -27.62
C ILE A 397 47.65 -8.25 -28.26
N ASP A 398 48.70 -7.80 -27.58
CA ASP A 398 50.08 -7.94 -28.07
C ASP A 398 50.47 -9.40 -28.22
N ARG A 399 50.10 -10.26 -27.26
CA ARG A 399 50.42 -11.69 -27.29
C ARG A 399 49.68 -12.46 -28.38
N LEU A 400 48.43 -12.14 -28.65
CA LEU A 400 47.58 -12.87 -29.60
C LEU A 400 47.58 -12.24 -31.00
N GLY A 401 48.10 -11.01 -31.16
CA GLY A 401 48.16 -10.30 -32.43
C GLY A 401 46.77 -9.96 -32.99
N VAL A 402 45.78 -9.74 -32.12
CA VAL A 402 44.40 -9.50 -32.54
C VAL A 402 44.15 -8.03 -32.90
N PRO A 403 43.35 -7.73 -33.93
CA PRO A 403 43.15 -6.35 -34.42
C PRO A 403 42.06 -5.60 -33.63
N TYR A 404 41.99 -5.78 -32.31
CA TYR A 404 40.97 -5.18 -31.46
C TYR A 404 41.58 -4.29 -30.38
N SER A 405 40.84 -3.26 -29.96
CA SER A 405 41.29 -2.37 -28.87
C SER A 405 41.03 -2.99 -27.50
N ALA A 406 41.82 -2.60 -26.50
CA ALA A 406 41.64 -3.05 -25.12
C ALA A 406 40.26 -2.69 -24.57
N THR A 407 39.74 -1.51 -24.92
CA THR A 407 38.39 -1.07 -24.55
C THR A 407 37.33 -1.95 -25.18
N PHE A 408 37.45 -2.27 -26.48
CA PHE A 408 36.51 -3.14 -27.17
C PHE A 408 36.46 -4.53 -26.54
N LEU A 409 37.61 -5.16 -26.30
CA LEU A 409 37.65 -6.49 -25.68
C LEU A 409 37.09 -6.51 -24.26
N ALA A 410 37.33 -5.44 -23.48
CA ALA A 410 36.76 -5.31 -22.14
C ALA A 410 35.23 -5.19 -22.16
N GLU A 411 34.69 -4.35 -23.04
CA GLU A 411 33.25 -4.18 -23.25
C GLU A 411 32.61 -5.48 -23.74
N GLU A 412 33.21 -6.13 -24.75
CA GLU A 412 32.71 -7.38 -25.33
C GLU A 412 32.70 -8.51 -24.29
N TRP A 413 33.79 -8.64 -23.52
CA TRP A 413 33.85 -9.63 -22.46
C TRP A 413 32.79 -9.38 -21.38
N LYS A 414 32.56 -8.12 -20.99
CA LYS A 414 31.61 -7.76 -19.92
C LYS A 414 30.16 -7.85 -20.36
N HIS A 415 29.83 -7.31 -21.54
CA HIS A 415 28.45 -7.13 -21.99
C HIS A 415 27.94 -8.25 -22.89
N VAL A 416 28.84 -9.07 -23.45
CA VAL A 416 28.46 -10.21 -24.29
C VAL A 416 28.83 -11.51 -23.60
N VAL A 417 30.12 -11.76 -23.38
CA VAL A 417 30.60 -13.07 -22.87
C VAL A 417 30.08 -13.36 -21.46
N LEU A 418 30.33 -12.44 -20.52
CA LEU A 418 29.90 -12.61 -19.13
C LEU A 418 28.38 -12.50 -18.99
N ALA A 419 27.76 -11.51 -19.64
CA ALA A 419 26.32 -11.24 -19.51
C ALA A 419 25.44 -12.35 -20.10
N GLN A 420 25.90 -13.04 -21.14
CA GLN A 420 25.18 -14.15 -21.78
C GLN A 420 25.72 -15.53 -21.37
N GLU A 421 26.62 -15.58 -20.38
CA GLU A 421 27.29 -16.80 -19.90
C GLU A 421 27.89 -17.64 -21.04
N VAL A 422 28.51 -16.99 -22.03
CA VAL A 422 29.11 -17.66 -23.18
C VAL A 422 30.34 -18.44 -22.72
N GLY A 423 30.19 -19.76 -22.62
CA GLY A 423 31.27 -20.70 -22.35
C GLY A 423 31.99 -21.16 -23.63
N THR A 424 33.16 -21.77 -23.44
CA THR A 424 33.91 -22.48 -24.50
C THR A 424 33.32 -23.84 -24.84
#